data_AF-A0AAW6ESN7-F1
#
_entry.id   AF-A0AAW6ESN7-F1
#
_cell.length_a   1.000
_cell.length_b   1.000
_cell.length_c   1.000
_cell.angle_alpha   90.00
_cell.angle_beta   90.00
_cell.angle_gamma   90.00
#
_symmetry.space_group_name_H-M   'P 1'
#
loop_
_entity.id
_entity.type
_entity.pdbx_description
1 polymer ?
#
loop_
_entity_poly.entity_id
_entity_poly.type
_entity_poly.pdbx_seq_one_letter_code
_entity_poly.pdbx_strand_id
1 'polypeptide(L)'
;MNLAGIEEITPFEGVAEFKIYKYDDRIDLSDKEQFICDLKLVSIKVNPIYVERIGKSMDMLALVKNLNPKLEKSSIKEDIKEFILDEIWEEGLEKENIDVIFIES
;
A
#
# COMPACT_ATOMS: atom_id res chain seq x y z
N MET A 1 -6.53 1.13 12.78
CA MET A 1 -6.47 0.43 11.48
C MET A 1 -7.87 0.36 10.89
N ASN A 2 -8.10 1.06 9.78
CA ASN A 2 -9.37 1.02 9.04
C ASN A 2 -9.39 -0.05 7.95
N LEU A 3 -8.21 -0.62 7.62
CA LEU A 3 -8.00 -1.53 6.51
C LEU A 3 -7.33 -2.81 6.99
N ALA A 4 -7.69 -3.91 6.34
CA ALA A 4 -7.06 -5.22 6.47
C ALA A 4 -6.55 -5.67 5.10
N GLY A 5 -5.39 -6.30 5.06
CA GLY A 5 -4.80 -6.84 3.85
C GLY A 5 -4.73 -8.35 3.88
N ILE A 6 -5.05 -8.99 2.77
CA ILE A 6 -4.68 -10.38 2.50
C ILE A 6 -3.51 -10.35 1.55
N GLU A 7 -2.33 -10.71 2.04
CA GLU A 7 -1.11 -10.76 1.25
C GLU A 7 -1.17 -11.89 0.22
N GLU A 8 -0.84 -11.56 -1.03
CA GLU A 8 -0.57 -12.51 -2.09
C GLU A 8 0.94 -12.78 -2.16
N ILE A 9 1.34 -14.04 -1.93
CA ILE A 9 2.75 -14.42 -1.88
C ILE A 9 3.40 -14.20 -3.25
N THR A 10 4.44 -13.36 -3.30
CA THR A 10 5.23 -13.10 -4.50
C THR A 10 6.67 -13.60 -4.34
N PRO A 11 7.34 -14.02 -5.42
CA PRO A 11 8.74 -14.46 -5.37
C PRO A 11 9.74 -13.29 -5.53
N PHE A 12 9.29 -12.04 -5.65
CA PHE A 12 10.14 -10.91 -6.01
C PHE A 12 10.50 -10.08 -4.78
N GLU A 13 11.80 -9.88 -4.58
CA GLU A 13 12.30 -8.98 -3.53
C GLU A 13 11.81 -7.54 -3.77
N GLY A 14 11.38 -6.88 -2.70
CA GLY A 14 10.89 -5.51 -2.75
C GLY A 14 9.50 -5.36 -3.39
N VAL A 15 8.77 -6.45 -3.64
CA VAL A 15 7.38 -6.40 -4.11
C VAL A 15 6.47 -7.13 -3.14
N ALA A 16 5.42 -6.44 -2.70
CA ALA A 16 4.33 -7.03 -1.92
C ALA A 16 3.00 -6.75 -2.61
N GLU A 17 2.09 -7.72 -2.60
CA GLU A 17 0.78 -7.59 -3.21
C GLU A 17 -0.29 -7.95 -2.17
N PHE A 18 -1.35 -7.16 -2.12
CA PHE A 18 -2.42 -7.31 -1.14
C PHE A 18 -3.78 -7.13 -1.80
N LYS A 19 -4.76 -7.88 -1.31
CA LYS A 19 -6.17 -7.52 -1.43
C LYS A 19 -6.60 -6.77 -0.19
N ILE A 20 -7.09 -5.55 -0.36
CA ILE A 20 -7.44 -4.65 0.74
C ILE A 20 -8.94 -4.69 0.99
N TYR A 21 -9.31 -4.84 2.26
CA TYR A 21 -10.67 -4.87 2.75
C TYR A 21 -10.85 -3.85 3.87
N LYS A 22 -12.08 -3.40 4.07
CA LYS A 22 -12.44 -2.62 5.25
C LYS A 22 -12.29 -3.51 6.50
N TYR A 23 -11.62 -3.01 7.52
CA TYR A 23 -11.53 -3.70 8.80
C TYR A 23 -12.85 -3.55 9.57
N ASP A 24 -13.47 -4.67 9.90
CA ASP A 24 -14.59 -4.83 10.83
C ASP A 24 -14.25 -6.02 11.75
N ASP A 25 -15.06 -6.33 12.77
CA ASP A 25 -14.83 -7.45 13.69
C ASP A 25 -14.60 -8.79 12.97
N ARG A 26 -15.04 -8.90 11.70
CA ARG A 26 -14.80 -10.04 10.80
C ARG A 26 -14.61 -9.57 9.36
N ILE A 27 -13.66 -10.21 8.67
CA ILE A 27 -13.49 -10.10 7.21
C ILE A 27 -14.32 -11.22 6.57
N ASP A 28 -15.33 -10.86 5.78
CA ASP A 28 -16.11 -11.79 4.97
C ASP A 28 -15.69 -11.67 3.50
N LEU A 29 -14.95 -12.67 3.02
CA LEU A 29 -14.45 -12.71 1.63
C LEU A 29 -15.57 -12.81 0.59
N SER A 30 -16.77 -13.21 0.99
CA SER A 30 -17.94 -13.27 0.13
C SER A 30 -18.67 -11.93 0.04
N ASP A 31 -18.42 -11.01 0.98
CA ASP A 31 -18.99 -9.68 1.00
C ASP A 31 -18.17 -8.71 0.12
N LYS A 32 -18.68 -8.47 -1.09
CA LYS A 32 -18.09 -7.53 -2.04
C LYS A 32 -18.11 -6.08 -1.56
N GLU A 33 -18.96 -5.73 -0.58
CA GLU A 33 -18.99 -4.38 -0.02
C GLU A 33 -17.80 -4.09 0.88
N GLN A 34 -17.16 -5.12 1.44
CA GLN A 34 -15.95 -4.97 2.25
C GLN A 34 -14.68 -4.79 1.40
N PHE A 35 -14.69 -5.20 0.13
CA PHE A 35 -13.54 -5.05 -0.75
C PHE A 35 -13.28 -3.58 -1.10
N ILE A 36 -12.03 -3.15 -0.94
CA ILE A 36 -11.59 -1.78 -1.18
C ILE A 36 -10.81 -1.69 -2.49
N CYS A 37 -9.72 -2.44 -2.63
CA CYS A 37 -8.87 -2.42 -3.82
C CYS A 37 -7.87 -3.59 -3.84
N ASP A 38 -7.25 -3.79 -4.99
CA ASP A 38 -5.99 -4.55 -5.08
C ASP A 38 -4.82 -3.55 -4.95
N LEU A 39 -3.86 -3.86 -4.09
CA LEU A 39 -2.71 -3.01 -3.78
C LEU A 39 -1.41 -3.72 -4.12
N LYS A 40 -0.59 -3.12 -4.96
CA LYS A 40 0.77 -3.59 -5.24
C LYS A 40 1.78 -2.56 -4.75
N LEU A 41 2.70 -3.02 -3.91
CA LEU A 41 3.78 -2.22 -3.35
C LEU A 41 5.08 -2.55 -4.05
N VAL A 42 5.85 -1.52 -4.39
CA VAL A 42 7.20 -1.65 -4.94
C VAL A 42 8.15 -0.79 -4.12
N SER A 43 9.10 -1.44 -3.45
CA SER A 43 10.13 -0.81 -2.64
C SER A 43 11.33 -0.45 -3.50
N ILE A 44 11.77 0.80 -3.42
CA ILE A 44 12.92 1.32 -4.16
C ILE A 44 13.95 1.81 -3.15
N LYS A 45 15.01 1.04 -2.96
CA LYS A 45 16.09 1.41 -2.03
C LYS A 45 17.06 2.37 -2.72
N VAL A 46 17.28 3.52 -2.08
CA VAL A 46 18.29 4.49 -2.53
C VAL A 46 19.67 3.95 -2.19
N ASN A 47 20.62 4.04 -3.13
CA ASN A 47 21.98 3.62 -2.85
C ASN A 47 22.55 4.45 -1.67
N PRO A 48 23.16 3.82 -0.65
CA PRO A 48 23.67 4.51 0.54
C PRO A 48 24.52 5.75 0.26
N ILE A 49 25.30 5.76 -0.82
CA ILE A 49 26.18 6.90 -1.19
C ILE A 49 25.40 8.17 -1.57
N TYR A 50 24.11 8.05 -1.88
CA TYR A 50 23.25 9.16 -2.30
C TYR A 50 22.25 9.59 -1.23
N VAL A 51 22.16 8.89 -0.09
CA VAL A 51 21.15 9.14 0.95
C VAL A 51 21.26 10.56 1.51
N GLU A 52 22.47 11.02 1.86
CA GLU A 52 22.67 12.39 2.36
C GLU A 52 22.29 13.46 1.33
N ARG A 53 22.48 13.17 0.04
CA ARG A 53 22.18 14.12 -1.05
C ARG A 53 20.69 14.17 -1.38
N ILE A 54 20.01 13.03 -1.34
CA ILE A 54 18.59 12.89 -1.70
C ILE A 54 17.69 13.17 -0.48
N GLY A 55 18.20 12.94 0.73
CA GLY A 55 17.49 13.17 1.99
C GLY A 55 16.58 12.04 2.44
N LYS A 56 16.63 10.87 1.77
CA LYS A 56 15.86 9.67 2.12
C LYS A 56 16.60 8.39 1.72
N SER A 57 16.33 7.30 2.42
CA SER A 57 16.94 5.98 2.18
C SER A 57 16.13 5.08 1.25
N MET A 58 14.83 5.36 1.09
CA MET A 58 13.96 4.57 0.23
C MET A 58 12.76 5.38 -0.26
N ASP A 59 12.12 4.85 -1.30
CA ASP A 59 10.79 5.21 -1.76
C ASP A 59 9.91 3.97 -1.82
N MET A 60 8.61 4.15 -1.66
CA MET A 60 7.63 3.10 -1.88
C MET A 60 6.54 3.56 -2.84
N LEU A 61 6.36 2.81 -3.93
CA LEU A 61 5.27 3.01 -4.86
C LEU A 61 4.11 2.10 -4.47
N ALA A 62 2.97 2.71 -4.15
CA ALA A 62 1.71 2.03 -3.86
C ALA A 62 0.76 2.13 -5.07
N LEU A 63 0.70 1.06 -5.85
CA LEU A 63 -0.11 0.95 -7.05
C LEU A 63 -1.49 0.39 -6.68
N VAL A 64 -2.51 1.24 -6.76
CA VAL A 64 -3.90 0.89 -6.44
C VAL A 64 -4.63 0.53 -7.72
N LYS A 65 -5.14 -0.70 -7.78
CA LYS A 65 -5.94 -1.26 -8.87
C LYS A 65 -7.32 -1.66 -8.36
N ASN A 66 -8.28 -1.74 -9.27
CA ASN A 66 -9.64 -2.21 -8.96
C ASN A 66 -10.26 -1.52 -7.74
N LEU A 67 -10.04 -0.21 -7.57
CA LEU A 67 -10.64 0.55 -6.49
C LEU A 67 -12.17 0.43 -6.56
N ASN A 68 -12.80 0.13 -5.43
CA ASN A 68 -14.24 0.05 -5.31
C ASN A 68 -14.87 1.37 -5.83
N PRO A 69 -15.73 1.32 -6.87
CA PRO A 69 -16.28 2.53 -7.52
C PRO A 69 -17.08 3.44 -6.59
N LYS A 70 -17.50 2.95 -5.42
CA LYS A 70 -18.21 3.73 -4.40
C LYS A 70 -17.29 4.62 -3.57
N LEU A 71 -15.97 4.44 -3.66
CA LEU A 71 -14.98 5.18 -2.89
C LEU A 71 -14.30 6.25 -3.73
N GLU A 72 -14.05 7.40 -3.13
CA GLU A 72 -13.27 8.45 -3.76
C GLU A 72 -11.77 8.20 -3.55
N LYS A 73 -10.96 8.43 -4.59
CA LYS A 73 -9.49 8.26 -4.53
C LYS A 73 -8.87 9.10 -3.40
N SER A 74 -9.37 10.31 -3.19
CA SER A 74 -8.93 11.22 -2.13
C SER A 74 -9.23 10.70 -0.72
N SER A 75 -10.37 10.01 -0.53
CA SER A 75 -10.78 9.56 0.81
C SER A 75 -9.96 8.37 1.30
N ILE A 76 -9.47 7.51 0.40
CA ILE A 76 -8.76 6.28 0.76
C ILE A 76 -7.23 6.43 0.78
N LYS A 77 -6.69 7.51 0.19
CA LYS A 77 -5.25 7.67 0.01
C LYS A 77 -4.46 7.63 1.32
N GLU A 78 -4.96 8.32 2.34
CA GLU A 78 -4.31 8.38 3.65
C GLU A 78 -4.42 7.05 4.40
N ASP A 79 -5.60 6.39 4.34
CA ASP A 79 -5.79 5.07 4.93
C ASP A 79 -4.83 4.03 4.32
N ILE A 80 -4.58 4.08 3.00
CA ILE A 80 -3.61 3.20 2.34
C ILE A 80 -2.18 3.44 2.85
N LYS A 81 -1.79 4.70 3.02
CA LYS A 81 -0.46 5.02 3.56
C LYS A 81 -0.29 4.50 4.99
N GLU A 82 -1.32 4.64 5.82
CA GLU A 82 -1.31 4.13 7.20
C GLU A 82 -1.26 2.61 7.22
N PHE A 83 -2.07 1.95 6.40
CA PHE A 83 -1.99 0.49 6.22
C PHE A 83 -0.58 0.03 5.84
N ILE A 84 0.07 0.71 4.89
CA ILE A 84 1.43 0.35 4.46
C ILE A 84 2.44 0.48 5.61
N LEU A 85 2.33 1.54 6.42
CA LEU A 85 3.24 1.75 7.56
C LEU A 85 3.03 0.71 8.66
N ASP A 86 1.80 0.24 8.84
CA ASP A 86 1.47 -0.77 9.85
C ASP A 86 1.91 -2.18 9.43
N GLU A 87 1.78 -2.52 8.14
CA GLU A 87 2.05 -3.86 7.62
C GLU A 87 3.48 -4.07 7.10
N ILE A 88 4.09 -3.04 6.51
CA ILE A 88 5.42 -3.15 5.89
C ILE A 88 6.50 -2.63 6.83
N TRP A 89 7.32 -3.56 7.32
CA TRP A 89 8.48 -3.21 8.12
C TRP A 89 9.74 -3.08 7.25
N GLU A 90 10.01 -1.85 6.80
CA GLU A 90 11.25 -1.48 6.10
C GLU A 90 11.93 -0.28 6.77
N GLU A 91 13.26 -0.30 6.85
CA GLU A 91 14.03 0.77 7.50
C GLU A 91 14.03 2.05 6.66
N GLY A 92 13.59 3.16 7.27
CA GLY A 92 13.48 4.47 6.60
C GLY A 92 12.22 4.64 5.75
N LEU A 93 11.26 3.72 5.88
CA LEU A 93 9.92 3.92 5.38
C LEU A 93 9.20 4.97 6.25
N GLU A 94 8.84 6.09 5.64
CA GLU A 94 8.09 7.17 6.26
C GLU A 94 6.88 7.51 5.37
N LYS A 95 5.84 8.12 5.94
CA LYS A 95 4.57 8.40 5.24
C LYS A 95 4.77 9.26 3.99
N GLU A 96 5.76 10.16 4.07
CA GLU A 96 6.21 11.09 3.05
C GLU A 96 6.88 10.39 1.87
N ASN A 97 7.47 9.21 2.09
CA ASN A 97 8.20 8.42 1.10
C ASN A 97 7.28 7.42 0.36
N ILE A 98 5.98 7.45 0.64
CA ILE A 98 4.97 6.59 0.00
C ILE A 98 4.21 7.38 -1.06
N ASP A 99 4.35 6.98 -2.32
CA ASP A 99 3.61 7.53 -3.45
C ASP A 99 2.47 6.60 -3.85
N VAL A 100 1.24 7.07 -3.66
CA VAL A 100 0.02 6.33 -4.01
C VAL A 100 -0.43 6.72 -5.41
N ILE A 101 -0.49 5.73 -6.31
CA ILE A 101 -0.86 5.89 -7.72
C ILE A 101 -2.09 5.03 -8.01
N PHE A 102 -3.16 5.67 -8.46
CA PHE A 102 -4.39 4.99 -8.87
C PHE A 102 -4.33 4.66 -10.37
N ILE A 103 -4.39 3.37 -10.70
CA ILE A 103 -4.35 2.89 -12.08
C ILE A 103 -5.80 2.77 -12.58
N GLU A 104 -6.13 3.54 -13.62
CA GLU A 104 -7.44 3.43 -14.28
C GLU A 104 -7.47 2.18 -15.18
N SER A 105 -8.61 1.49 -15.18
CA SER A 105 -8.89 0.31 -15.99
C SER A 105 -9.90 0.64 -17.07
#